data_AF-A0A9E7TJQ7-F1
#
_entry.id   AF-A0A9E7TJQ7-F1
#
_cell.length_a   1.000
_cell.length_b   1.000
_cell.length_c   1.000
_cell.angle_alpha   90.00
_cell.angle_beta   90.00
_cell.angle_gamma   90.00
#
_symmetry.space_group_name_H-M   'P 1'
#
loop_
_entity.id
_entity.type
_entity.pdbx_description
1 polymer ?
#
loop_
_entity_poly.entity_id
_entity_poly.type
_entity_poly.pdbx_seq_one_letter_code
_entity_poly.pdbx_strand_id
1 'polypeptide(L)'
;MKYHKGIIALIAAMAIAALFAGCVSQTDNSGAVSGEETPATVTESTATPATATGLTYPIVDTNQGLCFDNSEIISCPAKGEAFYGQDAQYTGITPSYTDNGDGTVTDEVTGLIWAQDLTDSAMSWKDAGAYCEDLVLAGYDDWRLPTVKELWSIRDFSQGHPWVDTDYFYLVGDGSDLAQHHSWTSNLYLIESEYQNEQVIGDPAWIVNDWTGHIKAMSGKRFVRAIRGDTTYGINDFVDNGDGTVTDKATGLMWSQDDNGEMLYWEEALAYAESATISGYDDWRLPNIKELQSIADYSAEEIPAMDTGVFSLTEVTNVIYDSDGNQIDTQVNYPFYWSGTSSLHIEEYTEEGGEVYVEGGSSTAWFFSSGYNTLPSGYDLHGAGSVCFGAKSEENAGVENSVEFMVRLVRGGDVTETPNGDPATIDNDRVVVFEDGDTGMGNRGGSPGGEQGSSDSGEEHEMPDLTAAATELGITEEELKAAMGEPGQSSPDFATVAVTLGITEAELTDALENSAKEEQR
;
A
#
# COMPACT_ATOMS: atom_id res chain seq x y z
N MET A 1 -24.74 -42.51 43.61
CA MET A 1 -24.28 -41.77 42.41
C MET A 1 -23.92 -40.37 42.89
N LYS A 2 -22.68 -39.99 43.25
CA LYS A 2 -21.33 -40.37 42.75
C LYS A 2 -21.27 -40.09 41.23
N TYR A 3 -20.47 -39.19 40.66
CA TYR A 3 -19.22 -38.50 41.06
C TYR A 3 -19.21 -37.07 40.45
N HIS A 4 -18.59 -35.99 40.96
CA HIS A 4 -17.29 -35.69 41.62
C HIS A 4 -16.14 -35.29 40.67
N LYS A 5 -15.48 -34.18 41.07
CA LYS A 5 -14.10 -33.69 40.80
C LYS A 5 -13.96 -32.79 39.56
N GLY A 6 -13.47 -31.54 39.65
CA GLY A 6 -12.52 -30.95 40.61
C GLY A 6 -11.09 -31.17 40.06
N ILE A 7 -10.30 -30.12 39.84
CA ILE A 7 -9.32 -29.52 40.77
C ILE A 7 -8.73 -28.31 39.99
N ILE A 8 -8.81 -27.05 40.44
CA ILE A 8 -8.18 -26.37 41.59
C ILE A 8 -6.66 -26.16 41.43
N ALA A 9 -6.27 -24.88 41.53
CA ALA A 9 -5.10 -24.31 42.23
C ALA A 9 -4.00 -23.69 41.37
N LEU A 10 -3.38 -22.56 41.75
CA LEU A 10 -3.64 -21.46 42.69
C LEU A 10 -2.28 -20.70 42.75
N ILE A 11 -2.30 -19.36 42.77
CA ILE A 11 -1.48 -18.46 43.65
C ILE A 11 0.04 -18.40 43.37
N ALA A 12 0.77 -17.27 43.40
CA ALA A 12 0.78 -16.04 44.22
C ALA A 12 1.68 -15.01 43.49
N ALA A 13 1.83 -13.74 43.85
CA ALA A 13 1.12 -12.75 44.66
C ALA A 13 1.98 -11.48 44.57
N MET A 14 1.37 -10.32 44.29
CA MET A 14 1.99 -9.02 44.54
C MET A 14 2.09 -8.78 46.06
N ALA A 15 3.20 -8.19 46.50
CA ALA A 15 3.29 -7.50 47.77
C ALA A 15 4.09 -6.20 47.58
N ILE A 16 3.36 -5.09 47.68
CA ILE A 16 3.85 -3.72 47.81
C ILE A 16 4.33 -3.50 49.26
N ALA A 17 5.45 -2.81 49.42
CA ALA A 17 5.76 -2.08 50.65
C ALA A 17 6.50 -0.77 50.31
N ALA A 18 5.82 0.36 50.54
CA ALA A 18 6.41 1.69 50.61
C ALA A 18 6.87 2.01 52.04
N LEU A 19 7.93 2.81 52.21
CA LEU A 19 7.90 4.14 52.86
C LEU A 19 9.32 4.69 53.21
N PHE A 20 9.57 5.89 52.67
CA PHE A 20 10.16 7.12 53.26
C PHE A 20 11.68 7.32 53.54
N ALA A 21 12.17 8.35 52.82
CA ALA A 21 12.85 9.58 53.28
C ALA A 21 14.30 9.56 53.79
N GLY A 22 15.12 10.39 53.13
CA GLY A 22 16.42 10.86 53.62
C GLY A 22 17.07 11.86 52.66
N CYS A 23 16.82 13.15 52.89
CA CYS A 23 17.48 14.28 52.22
C CYS A 23 18.91 14.48 52.76
N VAL A 24 19.80 15.09 51.94
CA VAL A 24 20.80 16.15 52.29
C VAL A 24 22.16 16.04 51.54
N SER A 25 22.35 17.05 50.68
CA SER A 25 23.53 17.88 50.33
C SER A 25 24.87 17.32 49.81
N GLN A 26 25.18 17.78 48.59
CA GLN A 26 26.39 18.50 48.12
C GLN A 26 27.78 18.13 48.65
N THR A 27 28.73 18.00 47.73
CA THR A 27 29.90 18.89 47.69
C THR A 27 30.39 19.11 46.26
N ASP A 28 30.74 20.37 46.00
CA ASP A 28 31.31 20.92 44.77
C ASP A 28 32.67 20.31 44.41
N ASN A 29 33.02 20.35 43.11
CA ASN A 29 34.32 20.93 42.77
C ASN A 29 34.33 21.58 41.38
N SER A 30 34.72 22.85 41.40
CA SER A 30 34.91 23.77 40.29
C SER A 30 36.14 23.45 39.43
N GLY A 31 36.03 23.69 38.12
CA GLY A 31 37.16 23.74 37.20
C GLY A 31 36.79 24.51 35.93
N ALA A 32 36.81 25.84 36.01
CA ALA A 32 36.66 26.72 34.86
C ALA A 32 37.94 26.72 34.00
N VAL A 33 37.80 26.44 32.71
CA VAL A 33 38.78 26.81 31.68
C VAL A 33 38.03 27.52 30.55
N SER A 34 38.36 28.80 30.39
CA SER A 34 37.96 29.65 29.29
C SER A 34 38.72 29.27 28.02
N GLY A 35 38.00 28.89 26.97
CA GLY A 35 38.49 28.84 25.60
C GLY A 35 37.54 29.63 24.71
N GLU A 36 38.07 30.60 23.97
CA GLU A 36 37.35 31.36 22.94
C GLU A 36 36.78 30.42 21.88
N GLU A 37 35.45 30.39 21.71
CA GLU A 37 34.81 29.82 20.53
C GLU A 37 34.91 30.81 19.37
N THR A 38 35.77 30.50 18.42
CA THR A 38 35.67 31.02 17.04
C THR A 38 34.36 30.53 16.42
N PRO A 39 33.58 31.40 15.73
CA PRO A 39 32.33 30.96 15.12
C PRO A 39 32.62 29.97 14.00
N ALA A 40 32.07 28.76 14.14
CA ALA A 40 32.06 27.77 13.08
C ALA A 40 31.25 28.33 11.91
N THR A 41 31.92 28.48 10.78
CA THR A 41 31.31 28.80 9.49
C THR A 41 30.33 27.69 9.16
N VAL A 42 29.03 28.00 9.18
CA VAL A 42 27.99 27.15 8.61
C VAL A 42 28.26 27.07 7.12
N THR A 43 28.83 25.97 6.67
CA THR A 43 28.76 25.61 5.25
C THR A 43 27.37 25.05 5.03
N GLU A 44 26.49 25.86 4.44
CA GLU A 44 25.28 25.38 3.79
C GLU A 44 25.66 24.22 2.87
N SER A 45 25.20 23.02 3.21
CA SER A 45 25.18 21.90 2.29
C SER A 45 24.15 22.26 1.23
N THR A 46 24.62 22.74 0.07
CA THR A 46 23.77 22.85 -1.10
C THR A 46 23.42 21.42 -1.52
N ALA A 47 22.25 20.95 -1.08
CA ALA A 47 21.62 19.77 -1.65
C ALA A 47 21.61 19.95 -3.18
N THR A 48 22.26 19.01 -3.86
CA THR A 48 22.20 18.96 -5.32
C THR A 48 20.76 18.55 -5.65
N PRO A 49 20.05 19.26 -6.55
CA PRO A 49 18.73 18.82 -6.95
C PRO A 49 18.86 17.41 -7.55
N ALA A 50 18.06 16.47 -7.06
CA ALA A 50 17.90 15.18 -7.70
C ALA A 50 17.35 15.45 -9.11
N THR A 51 18.15 15.23 -10.14
CA THR A 51 17.66 15.29 -11.52
C THR A 51 18.13 14.05 -12.25
N ALA A 52 17.14 13.23 -12.60
CA ALA A 52 17.14 12.15 -13.57
C ALA A 52 18.13 11.00 -13.32
N THR A 53 17.69 10.03 -12.50
CA THR A 53 18.23 8.65 -12.46
C THR A 53 18.15 7.93 -13.83
N GLY A 54 17.52 8.55 -14.85
CA GLY A 54 17.30 7.96 -16.17
C GLY A 54 16.28 6.82 -16.16
N LEU A 55 15.65 6.58 -15.00
CA LEU A 55 14.59 5.61 -14.78
C LEU A 55 13.26 6.16 -15.30
N THR A 56 12.49 5.32 -15.96
CA THR A 56 11.10 5.63 -16.38
C THR A 56 10.10 5.37 -15.25
N TYR A 57 10.50 4.57 -14.25
CA TYR A 57 9.69 4.27 -13.07
C TYR A 57 10.54 4.38 -11.79
N PRO A 58 11.01 5.58 -11.41
CA PRO A 58 11.70 5.78 -10.14
C PRO A 58 10.75 5.48 -8.98
N ILE A 59 11.10 4.52 -8.11
CA ILE A 59 10.29 4.22 -6.93
C ILE A 59 10.53 5.31 -5.88
N VAL A 60 9.49 6.11 -5.65
CA VAL A 60 9.44 7.08 -4.56
C VAL A 60 9.57 6.34 -3.22
N ASP A 61 10.40 6.84 -2.30
CA ASP A 61 10.61 6.25 -0.99
C ASP A 61 9.33 6.28 -0.13
N THR A 62 9.25 5.39 0.87
CA THR A 62 8.12 5.35 1.81
C THR A 62 8.19 6.45 2.87
N ASN A 63 9.37 7.06 3.06
CA ASN A 63 9.71 7.95 4.18
C ASN A 63 9.60 7.30 5.57
N GLN A 64 9.51 5.97 5.67
CA GLN A 64 9.48 5.34 6.98
C GLN A 64 10.84 5.48 7.67
N GLY A 65 10.92 6.23 8.77
CA GLY A 65 12.17 6.49 9.50
C GLY A 65 12.33 5.72 10.82
N LEU A 66 11.26 5.07 11.29
CA LEU A 66 11.20 4.36 12.57
C LEU A 66 11.33 2.85 12.39
N CYS A 67 12.05 2.20 13.31
CA CYS A 67 12.13 0.74 13.37
C CYS A 67 11.15 0.17 14.38
N PHE A 68 10.76 -1.08 14.17
CA PHE A 68 9.72 -1.75 14.94
C PHE A 68 10.12 -3.17 15.32
N ASP A 69 9.64 -3.66 16.46
CA ASP A 69 9.56 -5.10 16.69
C ASP A 69 8.17 -5.61 16.29
N ASN A 70 7.73 -6.72 16.90
CA ASN A 70 6.40 -7.28 16.65
C ASN A 70 5.27 -6.40 17.18
N SER A 71 5.52 -5.55 18.18
CA SER A 71 4.49 -4.91 19.01
C SER A 71 4.62 -3.39 19.04
N GLU A 72 5.83 -2.83 19.00
CA GLU A 72 6.09 -1.42 19.27
C GLU A 72 7.21 -0.81 18.41
N ILE A 73 7.34 0.51 18.50
CA ILE A 73 8.48 1.25 17.96
C ILE A 73 9.71 0.97 18.83
N ILE A 74 10.83 0.63 18.20
CA ILE A 74 12.11 0.37 18.87
C ILE A 74 13.20 1.29 18.33
N SER A 75 14.32 1.36 19.06
CA SER A 75 15.55 1.86 18.46
C SER A 75 15.98 0.92 17.33
N CYS A 76 16.42 1.47 16.20
CA CYS A 76 16.83 0.64 15.08
C CYS A 76 17.94 -0.34 15.50
N PRO A 77 17.72 -1.65 15.30
CA PRO A 77 18.66 -2.68 15.72
C PRO A 77 19.95 -2.61 14.91
N ALA A 78 21.07 -3.06 15.49
CA ALA A 78 22.33 -3.13 14.76
C ALA A 78 22.35 -4.32 13.79
N LYS A 79 23.20 -4.26 12.75
CA LYS A 79 23.36 -5.36 11.79
C LYS A 79 23.63 -6.70 12.48
N GLY A 80 22.78 -7.69 12.21
CA GLY A 80 22.82 -9.02 12.79
C GLY A 80 22.03 -9.21 14.09
N GLU A 81 21.37 -8.17 14.60
CA GLU A 81 20.38 -8.28 15.67
C GLU A 81 18.98 -8.60 15.11
N ALA A 82 18.08 -9.06 15.98
CA ALA A 82 16.69 -9.30 15.62
C ALA A 82 16.05 -8.03 15.04
N PHE A 83 15.17 -8.21 14.05
CA PHE A 83 14.49 -7.13 13.33
C PHE A 83 15.41 -6.17 12.53
N TYR A 84 16.69 -6.47 12.32
CA TYR A 84 17.52 -5.69 11.39
C TYR A 84 17.09 -5.91 9.93
N GLY A 85 17.19 -4.87 9.10
CA GLY A 85 16.89 -4.93 7.67
C GLY A 85 15.49 -4.41 7.29
N GLN A 86 14.87 -3.62 8.15
CA GLN A 86 13.55 -3.00 7.89
C GLN A 86 13.67 -1.80 6.94
N ASP A 87 12.52 -1.33 6.45
CA ASP A 87 12.39 -0.16 5.55
C ASP A 87 13.16 1.06 6.07
N ALA A 88 13.02 1.38 7.36
CA ALA A 88 13.71 2.52 7.96
C ALA A 88 15.24 2.49 7.90
N GLN A 89 15.85 1.33 7.62
CA GLN A 89 17.29 1.18 7.51
C GLN A 89 17.80 1.29 6.06
N TYR A 90 16.91 1.66 5.13
CA TYR A 90 17.13 1.73 3.69
C TYR A 90 16.38 2.94 3.11
N THR A 91 17.09 4.03 2.83
CA THR A 91 16.47 5.24 2.25
C THR A 91 16.66 5.28 0.73
N GLY A 92 15.56 5.27 -0.02
CA GLY A 92 15.51 5.41 -1.47
C GLY A 92 15.36 6.85 -1.95
N ILE A 93 14.60 7.05 -3.02
CA ILE A 93 14.36 8.38 -3.62
C ILE A 93 13.29 9.13 -2.82
N THR A 94 13.71 9.98 -1.89
CA THR A 94 12.80 10.76 -1.04
C THR A 94 11.75 11.55 -1.86
N PRO A 95 10.45 11.49 -1.50
CA PRO A 95 9.41 12.32 -2.11
C PRO A 95 9.80 13.79 -2.14
N SER A 96 9.49 14.47 -3.24
CA SER A 96 9.74 15.90 -3.39
C SER A 96 8.62 16.51 -4.22
N TYR A 97 7.95 17.51 -3.65
CA TYR A 97 6.78 18.14 -4.24
C TYR A 97 6.96 19.64 -4.33
N THR A 98 6.44 20.24 -5.41
CA THR A 98 6.32 21.69 -5.58
C THR A 98 4.85 22.05 -5.71
N ASP A 99 4.30 22.80 -4.75
CA ASP A 99 3.02 23.48 -4.91
C ASP A 99 3.17 24.63 -5.92
N ASN A 100 2.46 24.54 -7.03
CA ASN A 100 2.53 25.52 -8.12
C ASN A 100 1.71 26.80 -7.83
N GLY A 101 0.90 26.81 -6.77
CA GLY A 101 0.07 27.94 -6.35
C GLY A 101 -1.14 28.21 -7.25
N ASP A 102 -1.51 27.24 -8.07
CA ASP A 102 -2.59 27.31 -9.06
C ASP A 102 -3.59 26.15 -8.99
N GLY A 103 -3.57 25.40 -7.87
CA GLY A 103 -4.38 24.20 -7.67
C GLY A 103 -3.68 22.90 -8.08
N THR A 104 -2.38 22.95 -8.40
CA THR A 104 -1.61 21.79 -8.85
C THR A 104 -0.30 21.59 -8.07
N VAL A 105 0.13 20.33 -7.98
CA VAL A 105 1.40 19.91 -7.36
C VAL A 105 2.26 19.23 -8.41
N THR A 106 3.51 19.67 -8.56
CA THR A 106 4.51 18.93 -9.33
C THR A 106 5.21 17.93 -8.42
N ASP A 107 5.21 16.66 -8.79
CA ASP A 107 6.06 15.63 -8.19
C ASP A 107 7.42 15.64 -8.91
N GLU A 108 8.45 16.07 -8.20
CA GLU A 108 9.80 16.25 -8.75
C GLU A 108 10.54 14.91 -8.94
N VAL A 109 10.04 13.82 -8.34
CA VAL A 109 10.60 12.47 -8.51
C VAL A 109 10.04 11.82 -9.76
N THR A 110 8.71 11.82 -9.91
CA THR A 110 8.01 11.14 -11.01
C THR A 110 7.87 12.03 -12.25
N GLY A 111 7.97 13.35 -12.09
CA GLY A 111 7.71 14.35 -13.13
C GLY A 111 6.21 14.54 -13.43
N LEU A 112 5.34 13.88 -12.68
CA LEU A 112 3.88 13.96 -12.83
C LEU A 112 3.36 15.25 -12.17
N ILE A 113 2.24 15.76 -12.68
CA ILE A 113 1.55 16.91 -12.09
C ILE A 113 0.16 16.46 -11.63
N TRP A 114 -0.15 16.76 -10.38
CA TRP A 114 -1.37 16.34 -9.71
C TRP A 114 -2.29 17.51 -9.45
N ALA A 115 -3.60 17.28 -9.49
CA ALA A 115 -4.55 18.17 -8.84
C ALA A 115 -4.34 18.14 -7.32
N GLN A 116 -4.33 19.32 -6.68
CA GLN A 116 -4.24 19.43 -5.21
C GLN A 116 -5.50 18.90 -4.53
N ASP A 117 -6.67 19.19 -5.09
CA ASP A 117 -7.96 18.78 -4.56
C ASP A 117 -8.40 17.42 -5.12
N LEU A 118 -9.13 16.68 -4.29
CA LEU A 118 -10.04 15.63 -4.73
C LEU A 118 -11.34 16.25 -5.27
N THR A 119 -12.13 15.46 -5.99
CA THR A 119 -13.49 15.89 -6.40
C THR A 119 -14.38 16.27 -5.21
N ASP A 120 -15.32 17.19 -5.40
CA ASP A 120 -16.28 17.57 -4.33
C ASP A 120 -17.27 16.44 -3.96
N SER A 121 -17.37 15.41 -4.79
CA SER A 121 -18.27 14.28 -4.58
C SER A 121 -17.70 13.00 -5.19
N ALA A 122 -18.08 11.87 -4.61
CA ALA A 122 -17.79 10.56 -5.16
C ALA A 122 -18.63 10.28 -6.41
N MET A 123 -18.03 9.63 -7.40
CA MET A 123 -18.66 9.31 -8.69
C MET A 123 -18.38 7.86 -9.10
N SER A 124 -19.13 7.35 -10.08
CA SER A 124 -18.87 6.02 -10.64
C SER A 124 -17.50 5.99 -11.32
N TRP A 125 -16.94 4.80 -11.53
CA TRP A 125 -15.66 4.69 -12.23
C TRP A 125 -15.73 5.27 -13.66
N LYS A 126 -16.81 5.01 -14.39
CA LYS A 126 -17.10 5.62 -15.69
C LYS A 126 -17.06 7.15 -15.66
N ASP A 127 -17.80 7.74 -14.72
CA ASP A 127 -17.89 9.19 -14.57
C ASP A 127 -16.54 9.79 -14.17
N ALA A 128 -15.66 9.03 -13.51
CA ALA A 128 -14.32 9.47 -13.09
C ALA A 128 -13.39 9.72 -14.28
N GLY A 129 -13.36 8.80 -15.25
CA GLY A 129 -12.60 8.98 -16.49
C GLY A 129 -13.08 10.21 -17.25
N ALA A 130 -14.39 10.31 -17.49
CA ALA A 130 -14.99 11.46 -18.18
C ALA A 130 -14.76 12.79 -17.44
N TYR A 131 -14.82 12.80 -16.10
CA TYR A 131 -14.52 13.98 -15.29
C TYR A 131 -13.10 14.48 -15.53
N CYS A 132 -12.12 13.58 -15.55
CA CYS A 132 -10.73 13.95 -15.80
C CYS A 132 -10.53 14.49 -17.22
N GLU A 133 -11.09 13.84 -18.24
CA GLU A 133 -10.98 14.31 -19.65
C GLU A 133 -11.59 15.71 -19.86
N ASP A 134 -12.69 16.02 -19.17
CA ASP A 134 -13.36 17.33 -19.25
C ASP A 134 -12.73 18.41 -18.34
N LEU A 135 -11.80 18.03 -17.45
CA LEU A 135 -11.22 18.94 -16.47
C LEU A 135 -10.32 19.97 -17.15
N VAL A 136 -10.59 21.25 -16.89
CA VAL A 136 -9.67 22.35 -17.23
C VAL A 136 -9.18 23.00 -15.93
N LEU A 137 -7.96 22.65 -15.53
CA LEU A 137 -7.33 23.13 -14.29
C LEU A 137 -5.94 23.71 -14.60
N ALA A 138 -5.60 24.84 -13.97
CA ALA A 138 -4.34 25.58 -14.18
C ALA A 138 -4.02 25.91 -15.66
N GLY A 139 -5.04 25.95 -16.52
CA GLY A 139 -4.88 26.19 -17.96
C GLY A 139 -4.51 24.95 -18.79
N TYR A 140 -4.57 23.77 -18.21
CA TYR A 140 -4.38 22.46 -18.85
C TYR A 140 -5.70 21.72 -19.00
N ASP A 141 -5.83 20.96 -20.08
CA ASP A 141 -7.02 20.19 -20.51
C ASP A 141 -6.68 18.74 -20.89
N ASP A 142 -5.52 18.24 -20.43
CA ASP A 142 -4.97 16.90 -20.67
C ASP A 142 -4.90 16.09 -19.37
N TRP A 143 -5.88 16.28 -18.49
CA TRP A 143 -5.99 15.55 -17.23
C TRP A 143 -6.56 14.15 -17.44
N ARG A 144 -6.09 13.19 -16.65
CA ARG A 144 -6.52 11.78 -16.70
C ARG A 144 -6.66 11.20 -15.30
N LEU A 145 -7.32 10.05 -15.22
CA LEU A 145 -7.40 9.24 -14.01
C LEU A 145 -6.06 8.52 -13.80
N PRO A 146 -5.48 8.49 -12.58
CA PRO A 146 -4.17 7.89 -12.35
C PRO A 146 -4.25 6.37 -12.30
N THR A 147 -3.19 5.68 -12.69
CA THR A 147 -3.02 4.26 -12.39
C THR A 147 -2.86 4.02 -10.89
N VAL A 148 -2.99 2.76 -10.46
CA VAL A 148 -2.66 2.34 -9.09
C VAL A 148 -1.22 2.72 -8.73
N LYS A 149 -0.25 2.46 -9.62
CA LYS A 149 1.17 2.73 -9.38
C LYS A 149 1.48 4.22 -9.27
N GLU A 150 0.81 5.05 -10.06
CA GLU A 150 0.90 6.51 -9.95
C GLU A 150 0.28 7.01 -8.65
N LEU A 151 -0.96 6.61 -8.35
CA LEU A 151 -1.64 7.09 -7.14
C LEU A 151 -0.99 6.56 -5.85
N TRP A 152 -0.30 5.42 -5.93
CA TRP A 152 0.50 4.87 -4.83
C TRP A 152 1.83 5.62 -4.62
N SER A 153 2.37 6.25 -5.66
CA SER A 153 3.66 6.96 -5.58
C SER A 153 3.64 8.09 -4.55
N ILE A 154 2.50 8.76 -4.40
CA ILE A 154 2.31 9.88 -3.47
C ILE A 154 1.98 9.46 -2.02
N ARG A 155 2.00 8.16 -1.71
CA ARG A 155 1.73 7.67 -0.36
C ARG A 155 2.91 7.93 0.57
N ASP A 156 2.63 8.34 1.80
CA ASP A 156 3.63 8.65 2.82
C ASP A 156 3.43 7.75 4.05
N PHE A 157 4.49 7.02 4.42
CA PHE A 157 4.50 6.04 5.52
C PHE A 157 5.31 6.51 6.73
N SER A 158 5.70 7.79 6.77
CA SER A 158 6.50 8.38 7.85
C SER A 158 5.79 8.39 9.21
N GLN A 159 4.47 8.60 9.22
CA GLN A 159 3.68 8.87 10.44
C GLN A 159 2.39 8.07 10.55
N GLY A 160 2.02 7.35 9.49
CA GLY A 160 0.73 6.67 9.39
C GLY A 160 -0.38 7.59 8.91
N HIS A 161 -1.54 7.51 9.55
CA HIS A 161 -2.78 8.08 9.06
C HIS A 161 -2.79 9.64 9.08
N PRO A 162 -3.19 10.33 7.98
CA PRO A 162 -3.48 9.79 6.65
C PRO A 162 -2.20 9.55 5.86
N TRP A 163 -2.21 8.55 4.97
CA TRP A 163 -1.00 8.08 4.27
C TRP A 163 -0.65 8.92 3.04
N VAL A 164 -0.80 10.24 3.13
CA VAL A 164 -0.50 11.19 2.05
C VAL A 164 -0.08 12.53 2.63
N ASP A 165 0.93 13.18 2.05
CA ASP A 165 1.36 14.50 2.52
C ASP A 165 0.26 15.57 2.30
N THR A 166 -0.42 15.92 3.38
CA THR A 166 -1.57 16.84 3.38
C THR A 166 -1.18 18.30 3.19
N ASP A 167 0.12 18.64 3.24
CA ASP A 167 0.57 19.99 2.89
C ASP A 167 0.46 20.24 1.38
N TYR A 168 0.50 19.16 0.58
CA TYR A 168 0.39 19.22 -0.88
C TYR A 168 -0.93 18.62 -1.41
N PHE A 169 -1.41 17.54 -0.79
CA PHE A 169 -2.52 16.75 -1.31
C PHE A 169 -3.72 16.81 -0.37
N TYR A 170 -4.73 17.60 -0.74
CA TYR A 170 -5.87 17.86 0.13
C TYR A 170 -6.88 16.71 0.12
N LEU A 171 -7.44 16.42 1.29
CA LEU A 171 -8.44 15.38 1.51
C LEU A 171 -9.85 15.98 1.54
N VAL A 172 -10.86 15.13 1.35
CA VAL A 172 -12.27 15.53 1.48
C VAL A 172 -12.78 15.24 2.88
N GLY A 173 -13.40 16.25 3.48
CA GLY A 173 -14.07 16.13 4.78
C GLY A 173 -13.13 15.79 5.94
N ASP A 174 -13.72 15.33 7.03
CA ASP A 174 -13.05 14.86 8.24
C ASP A 174 -12.90 13.32 8.26
N GLY A 175 -13.19 12.64 7.14
CA GLY A 175 -13.15 11.19 7.04
C GLY A 175 -14.14 10.46 7.94
N SER A 176 -15.17 11.14 8.45
CA SER A 176 -16.29 10.47 9.11
C SER A 176 -17.09 9.58 8.15
N ASP A 177 -17.04 9.85 6.85
CA ASP A 177 -17.61 9.01 5.80
C ASP A 177 -16.51 8.18 5.11
N LEU A 178 -16.64 6.86 5.16
CA LEU A 178 -15.70 5.92 4.51
C LEU A 178 -15.56 6.16 3.00
N ALA A 179 -16.56 6.74 2.34
CA ALA A 179 -16.44 7.10 0.92
C ALA A 179 -15.32 8.13 0.69
N GLN A 180 -15.11 9.06 1.64
CA GLN A 180 -14.07 10.11 1.58
C GLN A 180 -12.66 9.55 1.66
N HIS A 181 -12.51 8.26 1.99
CA HIS A 181 -11.22 7.64 2.18
C HIS A 181 -10.59 7.13 0.90
N HIS A 182 -11.35 7.09 -0.20
CA HIS A 182 -11.03 6.24 -1.32
C HIS A 182 -10.99 7.03 -2.63
N SER A 183 -9.89 6.87 -3.33
CA SER A 183 -9.66 7.48 -4.64
C SER A 183 -9.62 6.41 -5.72
N TRP A 184 -10.36 6.63 -6.82
CA TRP A 184 -10.34 5.77 -7.99
C TRP A 184 -8.97 5.77 -8.67
N THR A 185 -8.67 4.64 -9.30
CA THR A 185 -7.59 4.51 -10.28
C THR A 185 -8.16 4.11 -11.63
N SER A 186 -7.37 4.25 -12.70
CA SER A 186 -7.72 3.84 -14.05
C SER A 186 -7.69 2.32 -14.27
N ASN A 187 -7.26 1.53 -13.28
CA ASN A 187 -7.15 0.07 -13.42
C ASN A 187 -8.46 -0.60 -13.00
N LEU A 188 -9.13 -1.28 -13.94
CA LEU A 188 -10.21 -2.22 -13.61
C LEU A 188 -9.67 -3.43 -12.86
N TYR A 189 -10.52 -4.05 -12.04
CA TYR A 189 -10.22 -5.35 -11.45
C TYR A 189 -10.87 -6.44 -12.30
N LEU A 190 -10.05 -7.28 -12.92
CA LEU A 190 -10.48 -8.24 -13.95
C LEU A 190 -10.46 -9.71 -13.47
N ILE A 191 -10.16 -9.96 -12.20
CA ILE A 191 -10.06 -11.33 -11.67
C ILE A 191 -11.41 -11.77 -11.12
N GLU A 192 -11.99 -12.77 -11.77
CA GLU A 192 -13.23 -13.42 -11.37
C GLU A 192 -13.00 -14.55 -10.36
N SER A 193 -13.85 -14.63 -9.33
CA SER A 193 -13.84 -15.73 -8.36
C SER A 193 -15.24 -16.04 -7.88
N GLU A 194 -15.57 -17.33 -7.73
CA GLU A 194 -16.85 -17.77 -7.17
C GLU A 194 -17.03 -17.36 -5.70
N TYR A 195 -15.95 -16.91 -5.05
CA TYR A 195 -15.95 -16.39 -3.68
C TYR A 195 -15.76 -14.86 -3.61
N GLN A 196 -16.04 -14.13 -4.70
CA GLN A 196 -16.07 -12.67 -4.65
C GLN A 196 -17.10 -12.18 -3.62
N ASN A 197 -16.73 -11.17 -2.84
CA ASN A 197 -17.62 -10.54 -1.88
C ASN A 197 -18.46 -9.42 -2.54
N GLU A 198 -19.45 -8.90 -1.81
CA GLU A 198 -20.31 -7.81 -2.30
C GLU A 198 -19.55 -6.50 -2.63
N GLN A 199 -18.33 -6.32 -2.13
CA GLN A 199 -17.54 -5.10 -2.38
C GLN A 199 -16.96 -5.06 -3.79
N VAL A 200 -16.78 -6.22 -4.44
CA VAL A 200 -16.27 -6.35 -5.81
C VAL A 200 -17.35 -6.76 -6.82
N ILE A 201 -18.62 -6.85 -6.40
CA ILE A 201 -19.75 -7.11 -7.32
C ILE A 201 -20.00 -5.89 -8.20
N GLY A 202 -20.18 -6.13 -9.51
CA GLY A 202 -20.49 -5.12 -10.52
C GLY A 202 -19.29 -4.82 -11.41
N ASP A 203 -18.95 -3.54 -11.57
CA ASP A 203 -17.79 -3.08 -12.32
C ASP A 203 -16.66 -2.65 -11.35
N PRO A 204 -15.93 -3.58 -10.71
CA PRO A 204 -14.91 -3.23 -9.74
C PRO A 204 -13.69 -2.62 -10.42
N ALA A 205 -13.13 -1.62 -9.75
CA ALA A 205 -11.84 -1.05 -10.11
C ALA A 205 -10.95 -0.97 -8.88
N TRP A 206 -9.66 -0.78 -9.11
CA TRP A 206 -8.71 -0.56 -8.05
C TRP A 206 -8.87 0.84 -7.47
N ILE A 207 -8.78 0.91 -6.15
CA ILE A 207 -8.71 2.14 -5.38
C ILE A 207 -7.39 2.22 -4.63
N VAL A 208 -7.01 3.45 -4.29
CA VAL A 208 -6.05 3.69 -3.22
C VAL A 208 -6.76 4.44 -2.10
N ASN A 209 -6.60 3.96 -0.87
CA ASN A 209 -7.23 4.54 0.30
C ASN A 209 -6.30 5.57 0.95
N ASP A 210 -6.65 6.86 0.91
CA ASP A 210 -5.83 7.95 1.45
C ASP A 210 -5.74 7.92 2.99
N TRP A 211 -6.70 7.30 3.68
CA TRP A 211 -6.82 7.28 5.14
C TRP A 211 -6.12 6.06 5.76
N THR A 212 -6.46 4.86 5.28
CA THR A 212 -5.89 3.61 5.77
C THR A 212 -4.69 3.14 4.98
N GLY A 213 -4.40 3.77 3.83
CA GLY A 213 -3.25 3.45 2.98
C GLY A 213 -3.42 2.16 2.18
N HIS A 214 -4.58 1.51 2.14
CA HIS A 214 -4.73 0.24 1.42
C HIS A 214 -4.89 0.42 -0.09
N ILE A 215 -4.48 -0.61 -0.86
CA ILE A 215 -4.91 -0.82 -2.25
C ILE A 215 -5.92 -1.96 -2.26
N LYS A 216 -7.11 -1.73 -2.85
CA LYS A 216 -8.22 -2.70 -2.86
C LYS A 216 -8.98 -2.66 -4.18
N ALA A 217 -9.53 -3.79 -4.60
CA ALA A 217 -10.58 -3.82 -5.63
C ALA A 217 -11.92 -3.47 -4.97
N MET A 218 -12.69 -2.55 -5.57
CA MET A 218 -14.02 -2.21 -5.10
C MET A 218 -14.94 -1.69 -6.20
N SER A 219 -16.25 -1.80 -5.98
CA SER A 219 -17.31 -1.20 -6.80
C SER A 219 -17.97 0.01 -6.13
N GLY A 220 -18.80 0.74 -6.87
CA GLY A 220 -19.65 1.82 -6.36
C GLY A 220 -19.17 3.22 -6.76
N LYS A 221 -19.22 4.19 -5.84
CA LYS A 221 -18.76 5.56 -6.09
C LYS A 221 -17.56 5.93 -5.24
N ARG A 222 -16.54 6.58 -5.80
CA ARG A 222 -15.31 7.01 -5.12
C ARG A 222 -14.86 8.40 -5.59
N PHE A 223 -13.95 9.00 -4.85
CA PHE A 223 -13.37 10.31 -5.19
C PHE A 223 -12.28 10.17 -6.26
N VAL A 224 -11.90 11.29 -6.87
CA VAL A 224 -10.90 11.32 -7.93
C VAL A 224 -9.88 12.41 -7.66
N ARG A 225 -8.59 12.06 -7.77
CA ARG A 225 -7.48 13.01 -7.89
C ARG A 225 -6.94 12.91 -9.31
N ALA A 226 -7.16 13.94 -10.11
CA ALA A 226 -6.67 13.95 -11.49
C ALA A 226 -5.15 14.09 -11.54
N ILE A 227 -4.54 13.45 -12.53
CA ILE A 227 -3.11 13.52 -12.83
C ILE A 227 -2.91 13.93 -14.29
N ARG A 228 -1.73 14.46 -14.60
CA ARG A 228 -1.25 14.64 -15.96
C ARG A 228 0.27 14.46 -16.02
N GLY A 229 0.80 14.25 -17.23
CA GLY A 229 2.23 14.08 -17.47
C GLY A 229 2.56 12.79 -18.21
N ASP A 230 3.78 12.30 -18.03
CA ASP A 230 4.26 11.05 -18.63
C ASP A 230 3.32 9.88 -18.27
N THR A 231 3.03 9.01 -19.23
CA THR A 231 2.19 7.82 -19.01
C THR A 231 2.99 6.53 -18.94
N THR A 232 4.33 6.63 -19.01
CA THR A 232 5.24 5.49 -18.89
C THR A 232 5.63 5.18 -17.45
N TYR A 233 5.29 6.05 -16.49
CA TYR A 233 5.50 5.79 -15.08
C TYR A 233 4.66 4.58 -14.63
N GLY A 234 5.26 3.68 -13.86
CA GLY A 234 4.60 2.45 -13.45
C GLY A 234 4.82 1.28 -14.41
N ILE A 235 5.36 1.51 -15.62
CA ILE A 235 5.63 0.48 -16.61
C ILE A 235 6.98 -0.22 -16.34
N ASN A 236 6.97 -1.49 -15.96
CA ASN A 236 8.18 -2.29 -15.73
C ASN A 236 8.89 -2.66 -17.06
N ASP A 237 10.22 -2.85 -17.01
CA ASP A 237 11.05 -3.41 -18.10
C ASP A 237 11.86 -4.58 -17.55
N PHE A 238 11.17 -5.71 -17.31
CA PHE A 238 11.74 -6.92 -16.74
C PHE A 238 12.67 -7.66 -17.71
N VAL A 239 13.80 -8.11 -17.19
CA VAL A 239 14.78 -8.96 -17.87
C VAL A 239 15.14 -10.12 -16.96
N ASP A 240 14.74 -11.33 -17.34
CA ASP A 240 15.29 -12.55 -16.76
C ASP A 240 16.78 -12.67 -17.13
N ASN A 241 17.64 -12.69 -16.11
CA ASN A 241 19.09 -12.79 -16.29
C ASN A 241 19.57 -14.23 -16.55
N GLY A 242 18.69 -15.23 -16.45
CA GLY A 242 18.98 -16.64 -16.65
C GLY A 242 19.82 -17.26 -15.54
N ASP A 243 19.92 -16.60 -14.39
CA ASP A 243 20.68 -17.03 -13.22
C ASP A 243 19.85 -17.13 -11.93
N GLY A 244 18.53 -16.98 -12.02
CA GLY A 244 17.64 -16.92 -10.86
C GLY A 244 17.38 -15.50 -10.35
N THR A 245 17.71 -14.48 -11.15
CA THR A 245 17.39 -13.08 -10.87
C THR A 245 16.66 -12.42 -12.04
N VAL A 246 15.81 -11.44 -11.72
CA VAL A 246 15.10 -10.60 -12.69
C VAL A 246 15.50 -9.16 -12.46
N THR A 247 15.97 -8.47 -13.50
CA THR A 247 16.25 -7.03 -13.44
C THR A 247 15.08 -6.25 -14.02
N ASP A 248 14.57 -5.27 -13.29
CA ASP A 248 13.67 -4.27 -13.82
C ASP A 248 14.46 -3.00 -14.17
N LYS A 249 14.61 -2.73 -15.46
CA LYS A 249 15.35 -1.54 -15.91
C LYS A 249 14.58 -0.25 -15.70
N ALA A 250 13.25 -0.32 -15.58
CA ALA A 250 12.42 0.86 -15.36
C ALA A 250 12.63 1.44 -13.96
N THR A 251 12.82 0.57 -12.96
CA THR A 251 13.03 0.93 -11.54
C THR A 251 14.50 0.87 -11.10
N GLY A 252 15.36 0.17 -11.86
CA GLY A 252 16.75 -0.08 -11.46
C GLY A 252 16.89 -1.14 -10.36
N LEU A 253 15.81 -1.84 -10.02
CA LEU A 253 15.78 -2.92 -9.04
C LEU A 253 16.16 -4.26 -9.68
N MET A 254 16.71 -5.15 -8.87
CA MET A 254 16.92 -6.55 -9.20
C MET A 254 16.25 -7.41 -8.13
N TRP A 255 15.51 -8.42 -8.59
CA TRP A 255 14.65 -9.27 -7.78
C TRP A 255 15.13 -10.72 -7.80
N SER A 256 14.87 -11.45 -6.72
CA SER A 256 14.92 -12.92 -6.79
C SER A 256 13.82 -13.40 -7.76
N GLN A 257 14.16 -14.35 -8.64
CA GLN A 257 13.20 -14.90 -9.59
C GLN A 257 12.20 -15.85 -8.91
N ASP A 258 12.68 -16.67 -7.99
CA ASP A 258 11.86 -17.50 -7.12
C ASP A 258 11.52 -16.74 -5.82
N ASP A 259 10.39 -17.08 -5.21
CA ASP A 259 10.16 -16.81 -3.79
C ASP A 259 10.86 -17.84 -2.90
N ASN A 260 10.79 -17.64 -1.58
CA ASN A 260 11.45 -18.52 -0.62
C ASN A 260 10.75 -19.89 -0.43
N GLY A 261 9.55 -20.08 -0.98
CA GLY A 261 8.80 -21.34 -0.94
C GLY A 261 8.22 -21.76 0.41
N GLU A 262 8.33 -20.92 1.44
CA GLU A 262 7.79 -21.19 2.78
C GLU A 262 7.27 -19.92 3.45
N MET A 263 6.24 -20.04 4.28
CA MET A 263 5.69 -18.92 5.03
C MET A 263 6.57 -18.62 6.24
N LEU A 264 6.87 -17.35 6.48
CA LEU A 264 7.74 -16.88 7.56
C LEU A 264 7.02 -15.82 8.40
N TYR A 265 7.30 -15.80 9.71
CA TYR A 265 6.99 -14.61 10.52
C TYR A 265 7.82 -13.41 10.05
N TRP A 266 7.36 -12.20 10.34
CA TRP A 266 8.01 -10.99 9.84
C TRP A 266 9.47 -10.84 10.31
N GLU A 267 9.78 -11.17 11.57
CA GLU A 267 11.17 -11.21 12.08
C GLU A 267 12.04 -12.20 11.29
N GLU A 268 11.49 -13.37 10.97
CA GLU A 268 12.17 -14.42 10.21
C GLU A 268 12.38 -14.01 8.74
N ALA A 269 11.43 -13.29 8.15
CA ALA A 269 11.53 -12.74 6.80
C ALA A 269 12.68 -11.72 6.68
N LEU A 270 12.82 -10.82 7.66
CA LEU A 270 13.95 -9.89 7.75
C LEU A 270 15.28 -10.65 7.86
N ALA A 271 15.36 -11.63 8.78
CA ALA A 271 16.56 -12.44 8.97
C ALA A 271 16.90 -13.28 7.72
N TYR A 272 15.89 -13.82 7.02
CA TYR A 272 16.06 -14.55 5.77
C TYR A 272 16.72 -13.66 4.72
N ALA A 273 16.19 -12.45 4.51
CA ALA A 273 16.72 -11.51 3.53
C ALA A 273 18.19 -11.15 3.79
N GLU A 274 18.54 -10.78 5.02
CA GLU A 274 19.91 -10.40 5.42
C GLU A 274 20.92 -11.55 5.31
N SER A 275 20.45 -12.79 5.29
CA SER A 275 21.29 -13.99 5.16
C SER A 275 21.39 -14.50 3.73
N ALA A 276 20.59 -13.96 2.81
CA ALA A 276 20.42 -14.52 1.49
C ALA A 276 21.65 -14.31 0.60
N THR A 277 21.98 -15.34 -0.19
CA THR A 277 22.99 -15.23 -1.24
C THR A 277 22.47 -15.90 -2.50
N ILE A 278 22.06 -15.08 -3.47
CA ILE A 278 21.53 -15.51 -4.77
C ILE A 278 22.43 -14.95 -5.87
N SER A 279 22.80 -15.79 -6.83
CA SER A 279 23.64 -15.42 -7.99
C SER A 279 24.97 -14.73 -7.65
N GLY A 280 25.49 -14.98 -6.45
CA GLY A 280 26.75 -14.41 -5.96
C GLY A 280 26.63 -13.01 -5.32
N TYR A 281 25.42 -12.51 -5.14
CA TYR A 281 25.12 -11.28 -4.41
C TYR A 281 24.70 -11.58 -2.97
N ASP A 282 25.16 -10.77 -2.02
CA ASP A 282 24.97 -10.91 -0.56
C ASP A 282 24.39 -9.63 0.08
N ASP A 283 23.86 -8.72 -0.74
CA ASP A 283 23.22 -7.45 -0.40
C ASP A 283 21.71 -7.47 -0.70
N TRP A 284 21.09 -8.66 -0.60
CA TRP A 284 19.65 -8.81 -0.69
C TRP A 284 18.96 -8.25 0.54
N ARG A 285 17.79 -7.65 0.35
CA ARG A 285 16.95 -7.11 1.42
C ARG A 285 15.49 -7.46 1.20
N LEU A 286 14.71 -7.35 2.27
CA LEU A 286 13.25 -7.35 2.19
C LEU A 286 12.83 -6.03 1.52
N PRO A 287 11.98 -6.06 0.47
CA PRO A 287 11.55 -4.83 -0.20
C PRO A 287 10.71 -3.97 0.73
N ASN A 288 10.76 -2.66 0.56
CA ASN A 288 9.72 -1.81 1.15
C ASN A 288 8.40 -2.00 0.39
N ILE A 289 7.29 -1.51 0.94
CA ILE A 289 5.97 -1.79 0.35
C ILE A 289 5.76 -1.16 -1.02
N LYS A 290 6.40 -0.01 -1.32
CA LYS A 290 6.31 0.62 -2.65
C LYS A 290 7.11 -0.17 -3.69
N GLU A 291 8.27 -0.69 -3.33
CA GLU A 291 9.04 -1.58 -4.20
C GLU A 291 8.29 -2.90 -4.44
N LEU A 292 7.75 -3.51 -3.39
CA LEU A 292 7.00 -4.77 -3.52
C LEU A 292 5.71 -4.58 -4.35
N GLN A 293 5.04 -3.45 -4.21
CA GLN A 293 3.89 -3.09 -5.04
C GLN A 293 4.28 -2.83 -6.50
N SER A 294 5.53 -2.41 -6.77
CA SER A 294 5.98 -2.09 -8.12
C SER A 294 6.02 -3.29 -9.08
N ILE A 295 6.01 -4.51 -8.57
CA ILE A 295 5.97 -5.76 -9.34
C ILE A 295 4.57 -6.39 -9.43
N ALA A 296 3.55 -5.73 -8.89
CA ALA A 296 2.17 -6.14 -9.05
C ALA A 296 1.68 -5.95 -10.49
N ASP A 297 0.91 -6.92 -10.98
CA ASP A 297 0.22 -6.85 -12.26
C ASP A 297 -1.27 -6.53 -12.03
N TYR A 298 -1.62 -5.25 -12.21
CA TYR A 298 -2.99 -4.74 -12.04
C TYR A 298 -3.90 -4.99 -13.26
N SER A 299 -3.45 -5.80 -14.22
CA SER A 299 -4.18 -6.16 -15.42
C SER A 299 -4.52 -7.62 -15.52
N ALA A 300 -4.03 -8.40 -14.56
CA ALA A 300 -4.24 -9.82 -14.50
C ALA A 300 -5.74 -10.14 -14.60
N GLU A 301 -6.09 -10.98 -15.58
CA GLU A 301 -7.42 -11.57 -15.75
C GLU A 301 -7.58 -12.82 -14.85
N GLU A 302 -6.47 -13.39 -14.39
CA GLU A 302 -6.42 -14.57 -13.51
C GLU A 302 -5.31 -14.41 -12.45
N ILE A 303 -5.43 -15.11 -11.32
CA ILE A 303 -4.35 -15.14 -10.32
C ILE A 303 -3.12 -15.94 -10.81
N PRO A 304 -1.89 -15.54 -10.42
CA PRO A 304 -1.57 -14.44 -9.52
C PRO A 304 -1.51 -13.08 -10.21
N ALA A 305 -1.75 -12.00 -9.45
CA ALA A 305 -1.55 -10.61 -9.87
C ALA A 305 -0.05 -10.22 -9.92
N MET A 306 0.76 -11.02 -10.60
CA MET A 306 2.19 -10.84 -10.81
C MET A 306 2.62 -11.56 -12.11
N ASP A 307 3.62 -11.03 -12.80
CA ASP A 307 4.16 -11.61 -14.03
C ASP A 307 4.76 -13.02 -13.83
N THR A 308 3.99 -14.04 -14.18
CA THR A 308 4.44 -15.45 -14.13
C THR A 308 5.37 -15.84 -15.30
N GLY A 309 5.52 -14.98 -16.31
CA GLY A 309 6.49 -15.13 -17.39
C GLY A 309 7.92 -14.84 -16.94
N VAL A 310 8.11 -14.01 -15.91
CA VAL A 310 9.43 -13.69 -15.33
C VAL A 310 9.61 -14.16 -13.89
N PHE A 311 8.56 -14.15 -13.08
CA PHE A 311 8.62 -14.57 -11.67
C PHE A 311 8.02 -15.97 -11.48
N SER A 312 8.71 -16.79 -10.70
CA SER A 312 8.17 -18.07 -10.23
C SER A 312 7.56 -17.88 -8.85
N LEU A 313 6.29 -18.24 -8.70
CA LEU A 313 5.55 -18.14 -7.45
C LEU A 313 5.17 -19.53 -6.95
N THR A 314 5.31 -19.74 -5.65
CA THR A 314 4.88 -20.97 -5.00
C THR A 314 3.36 -21.01 -4.90
N GLU A 315 2.74 -22.01 -5.52
CA GLU A 315 1.28 -22.25 -5.38
C GLU A 315 0.95 -22.62 -3.93
N VAL A 316 -0.08 -21.98 -3.38
CA VAL A 316 -0.62 -22.28 -2.05
C VAL A 316 -2.08 -22.71 -2.15
N THR A 317 -2.64 -23.22 -1.05
CA THR A 317 -4.04 -23.67 -1.02
C THR A 317 -4.79 -22.94 0.08
N ASN A 318 -5.82 -22.19 -0.30
CA ASN A 318 -6.78 -21.64 0.64
C ASN A 318 -7.72 -22.76 1.09
N VAL A 319 -7.90 -22.89 2.40
CA VAL A 319 -8.88 -23.80 3.00
C VAL A 319 -10.11 -23.00 3.38
N ILE A 320 -11.28 -23.41 2.88
CA ILE A 320 -12.53 -22.67 3.06
C ILE A 320 -13.36 -23.35 4.13
N TYR A 321 -13.83 -22.55 5.10
CA TYR A 321 -14.60 -23.01 6.26
C TYR A 321 -16.03 -22.47 6.24
N ASP A 322 -16.99 -23.27 6.71
CA ASP A 322 -18.34 -22.79 7.00
C ASP A 322 -18.40 -21.98 8.32
N SER A 323 -19.57 -21.41 8.62
CA SER A 323 -19.79 -20.65 9.85
C SER A 323 -19.65 -21.48 11.14
N ASP A 324 -19.69 -22.80 11.04
CA ASP A 324 -19.49 -23.73 12.16
C ASP A 324 -18.01 -24.17 12.30
N GLY A 325 -17.12 -23.65 11.45
CA GLY A 325 -15.67 -23.94 11.44
C GLY A 325 -15.32 -25.29 10.80
N ASN A 326 -16.24 -25.90 10.05
CA ASN A 326 -15.93 -27.12 9.30
C ASN A 326 -15.35 -26.73 7.94
N GLN A 327 -14.27 -27.40 7.55
CA GLN A 327 -13.75 -27.28 6.19
C GLN A 327 -14.81 -27.77 5.20
N ILE A 328 -15.14 -26.94 4.23
CA ILE A 328 -16.13 -27.24 3.18
C ILE A 328 -15.49 -27.30 1.79
N ASP A 329 -14.37 -26.62 1.57
CA ASP A 329 -13.70 -26.60 0.27
C ASP A 329 -12.20 -26.26 0.36
N THR A 330 -11.51 -26.32 -0.78
CA THR A 330 -10.15 -25.80 -0.99
C THR A 330 -10.03 -25.11 -2.34
N GLN A 331 -9.35 -23.98 -2.37
CA GLN A 331 -9.09 -23.21 -3.59
C GLN A 331 -7.57 -23.08 -3.82
N VAL A 332 -7.12 -23.25 -5.06
CA VAL A 332 -5.77 -22.86 -5.46
C VAL A 332 -5.60 -21.36 -5.25
N ASN A 333 -4.51 -20.94 -4.63
CA ASN A 333 -4.21 -19.53 -4.38
C ASN A 333 -2.70 -19.27 -4.48
N TYR A 334 -2.31 -18.01 -4.33
CA TYR A 334 -0.92 -17.56 -4.34
C TYR A 334 -0.58 -16.75 -3.09
N PRO A 335 0.69 -16.73 -2.67
CA PRO A 335 1.10 -16.24 -1.36
C PRO A 335 0.94 -14.73 -1.23
N PHE A 336 0.91 -14.30 0.03
CA PHE A 336 1.19 -12.92 0.34
C PHE A 336 2.68 -12.78 0.60
N TYR A 337 3.23 -11.59 0.37
CA TYR A 337 4.64 -11.29 0.50
C TYR A 337 4.84 -10.18 1.54
N TRP A 338 5.73 -10.43 2.50
CA TRP A 338 6.11 -9.41 3.48
C TRP A 338 6.88 -8.26 2.82
N SER A 339 6.63 -7.05 3.30
CA SER A 339 7.52 -5.91 3.10
C SER A 339 8.29 -5.58 4.40
N GLY A 340 9.38 -4.83 4.28
CA GLY A 340 10.09 -4.23 5.41
C GLY A 340 9.37 -3.05 6.05
N THR A 341 8.26 -2.58 5.45
CA THR A 341 7.51 -1.41 5.89
C THR A 341 6.49 -1.81 6.97
N SER A 342 6.56 -1.13 8.11
CA SER A 342 5.60 -1.27 9.20
C SER A 342 4.44 -0.29 9.07
N SER A 343 3.33 -0.57 9.75
CA SER A 343 2.22 0.36 9.90
C SER A 343 2.09 0.78 11.36
N LEU A 344 1.99 2.09 11.56
CA LEU A 344 1.67 2.71 12.84
C LEU A 344 0.15 2.73 12.98
N HIS A 345 -0.43 1.75 13.69
CA HIS A 345 -1.84 1.84 14.05
C HIS A 345 -1.98 2.65 15.34
N ILE A 346 -2.27 3.94 15.23
CA ILE A 346 -2.57 4.78 16.40
C ILE A 346 -3.98 4.42 16.88
N GLU A 347 -4.10 3.63 17.96
CA GLU A 347 -5.37 3.50 18.69
C GLU A 347 -5.52 4.70 19.63
N GLU A 348 -6.45 5.59 19.30
CA GLU A 348 -6.84 6.69 20.18
C GLU A 348 -8.01 6.25 21.06
N TYR A 349 -7.78 6.09 22.37
CA TYR A 349 -8.82 5.80 23.34
C TYR A 349 -9.33 7.10 23.96
N THR A 350 -10.63 7.38 23.86
CA THR A 350 -11.28 8.41 24.70
C THR A 350 -11.94 7.75 25.90
N GLU A 351 -11.45 8.02 27.12
CA GLU A 351 -12.16 7.61 28.34
C GLU A 351 -13.42 8.48 28.59
N GLU A 352 -14.36 7.99 29.41
CA GLU A 352 -15.44 8.78 30.00
C GLU A 352 -14.86 9.93 30.85
N GLY A 353 -14.54 11.04 30.19
CA GLY A 353 -13.83 12.17 30.78
C GLY A 353 -13.27 13.17 29.76
N GLY A 354 -13.17 12.78 28.49
CA GLY A 354 -12.67 13.64 27.41
C GLY A 354 -11.15 13.80 27.38
N GLU A 355 -10.43 12.95 28.12
CA GLU A 355 -8.98 12.80 27.95
C GLU A 355 -8.73 11.75 26.87
N VAL A 356 -7.97 12.16 25.86
CA VAL A 356 -7.43 11.32 24.79
C VAL A 356 -6.18 10.63 25.32
N TYR A 357 -6.14 9.31 25.24
CA TYR A 357 -4.95 8.51 25.46
C TYR A 357 -4.52 7.87 24.14
N VAL A 358 -3.27 8.13 23.73
CA VAL A 358 -2.59 7.34 22.70
C VAL A 358 -1.83 6.25 23.44
N GLU A 359 -2.41 5.06 23.54
CA GLU A 359 -1.73 3.88 24.07
C GLU A 359 -1.08 3.13 22.90
N GLY A 360 0.13 2.59 23.13
CA GLY A 360 1.05 2.06 22.13
C GLY A 360 0.36 1.34 20.96
N GLY A 361 0.50 1.95 19.78
CA GLY A 361 -0.14 1.47 18.57
C GLY A 361 0.28 0.06 18.21
N SER A 362 -0.67 -0.78 17.78
CA SER A 362 -0.33 -2.11 17.31
C SER A 362 0.61 -2.01 16.11
N SER A 363 1.83 -2.56 16.25
CA SER A 363 2.79 -2.59 15.15
C SER A 363 2.42 -3.72 14.19
N THR A 364 1.87 -3.35 13.03
CA THR A 364 1.62 -4.27 11.93
C THR A 364 2.68 -4.10 10.84
N ALA A 365 2.79 -5.04 9.93
CA ALA A 365 3.65 -4.92 8.75
C ALA A 365 2.80 -4.94 7.48
N TRP A 366 3.20 -4.13 6.50
CA TRP A 366 2.58 -4.14 5.19
C TRP A 366 2.97 -5.37 4.39
N PHE A 367 2.03 -5.87 3.59
CA PHE A 367 2.21 -7.00 2.71
C PHE A 367 1.48 -6.76 1.37
N PHE A 368 1.95 -7.47 0.36
CA PHE A 368 1.32 -7.55 -0.96
C PHE A 368 0.69 -8.93 -1.16
N SER A 369 -0.56 -9.00 -1.62
CA SER A 369 -1.26 -10.26 -1.90
C SER A 369 -1.20 -10.58 -3.39
N SER A 370 -0.40 -11.57 -3.79
CA SER A 370 -0.37 -11.99 -5.20
C SER A 370 -1.57 -12.84 -5.60
N GLY A 371 -2.19 -13.54 -4.65
CA GLY A 371 -3.44 -14.27 -4.81
C GLY A 371 -4.62 -13.60 -4.12
N TYR A 372 -5.77 -14.28 -4.08
CA TYR A 372 -6.98 -13.79 -3.43
C TYR A 372 -6.73 -13.46 -1.96
N ASN A 373 -7.17 -12.27 -1.54
CA ASN A 373 -7.05 -11.82 -0.16
C ASN A 373 -8.32 -12.20 0.62
N THR A 374 -8.44 -13.50 0.90
CA THR A 374 -9.67 -14.10 1.39
C THR A 374 -9.77 -14.15 2.91
N LEU A 375 -10.98 -13.95 3.44
CA LEU A 375 -11.34 -14.42 4.78
C LEU A 375 -11.37 -15.96 4.85
N PRO A 376 -11.35 -16.57 6.06
CA PRO A 376 -11.51 -18.01 6.25
C PRO A 376 -12.79 -18.61 5.63
N SER A 377 -13.81 -17.78 5.38
CA SER A 377 -15.05 -18.12 4.68
C SER A 377 -14.89 -18.23 3.16
N GLY A 378 -13.69 -17.97 2.63
CA GLY A 378 -13.38 -17.95 1.20
C GLY A 378 -13.58 -16.58 0.55
N TYR A 379 -14.28 -15.64 1.19
CA TYR A 379 -14.59 -14.35 0.59
C TYR A 379 -13.35 -13.50 0.33
N ASP A 380 -13.07 -13.20 -0.93
CA ASP A 380 -12.03 -12.24 -1.31
C ASP A 380 -12.49 -10.83 -0.93
N LEU A 381 -11.78 -10.22 0.03
CA LEU A 381 -12.14 -8.91 0.54
C LEU A 381 -11.53 -7.76 -0.24
N HIS A 382 -10.33 -7.97 -0.80
CA HIS A 382 -9.48 -6.88 -1.25
C HIS A 382 -8.95 -7.06 -2.66
N GLY A 383 -9.08 -8.25 -3.25
CA GLY A 383 -8.59 -8.56 -4.58
C GLY A 383 -7.15 -9.06 -4.58
N ALA A 384 -6.84 -9.95 -5.51
CA ALA A 384 -5.46 -10.30 -5.82
C ALA A 384 -4.75 -9.11 -6.47
N GLY A 385 -3.61 -8.70 -5.92
CA GLY A 385 -2.93 -7.43 -6.22
C GLY A 385 -3.06 -6.38 -5.10
N SER A 386 -3.80 -6.68 -4.03
CA SER A 386 -4.00 -5.78 -2.91
C SER A 386 -2.74 -5.55 -2.08
N VAL A 387 -2.69 -4.38 -1.45
CA VAL A 387 -1.68 -3.99 -0.46
C VAL A 387 -2.39 -3.66 0.84
N CYS A 388 -2.03 -4.41 1.87
CA CYS A 388 -2.66 -4.38 3.19
C CYS A 388 -1.61 -4.50 4.29
N PHE A 389 -2.02 -4.42 5.56
CA PHE A 389 -1.13 -4.69 6.68
C PHE A 389 -1.71 -5.75 7.62
N GLY A 390 -0.82 -6.52 8.25
CA GLY A 390 -1.16 -7.66 9.09
C GLY A 390 -0.30 -7.71 10.35
N ALA A 391 -0.75 -8.49 11.34
CA ALA A 391 0.01 -8.70 12.57
C ALA A 391 1.32 -9.43 12.26
N LYS A 392 2.40 -9.02 12.94
CA LYS A 392 3.75 -9.58 12.75
C LYS A 392 3.97 -10.90 13.50
N SER A 393 3.10 -11.22 14.47
CA SER A 393 3.19 -12.40 15.33
C SER A 393 1.80 -12.87 15.77
N GLU A 394 1.68 -14.14 16.17
CA GLU A 394 0.46 -14.71 16.75
C GLU A 394 -0.01 -13.96 18.01
N GLU A 395 0.93 -13.43 18.81
CA GLU A 395 0.63 -12.72 20.06
C GLU A 395 -0.18 -11.44 19.81
N ASN A 396 0.08 -10.79 18.68
CA ASN A 396 -0.56 -9.54 18.28
C ASN A 396 -1.67 -9.75 17.25
N ALA A 397 -1.93 -11.00 16.86
CA ALA A 397 -2.98 -11.35 15.92
C ALA A 397 -4.35 -11.31 16.60
N GLY A 398 -5.29 -10.64 15.95
CA GLY A 398 -6.72 -10.90 16.16
C GLY A 398 -7.12 -12.28 15.63
N VAL A 399 -8.41 -12.62 15.72
CA VAL A 399 -8.93 -13.95 15.36
C VAL A 399 -8.92 -14.23 13.84
N GLU A 400 -8.56 -13.26 12.99
CA GLU A 400 -8.88 -13.28 11.55
C GLU A 400 -7.69 -13.10 10.59
N ASN A 401 -6.46 -12.85 11.07
CA ASN A 401 -5.34 -12.51 10.18
C ASN A 401 -4.27 -13.61 10.12
N SER A 402 -3.87 -14.01 8.91
CA SER A 402 -2.63 -14.74 8.70
C SER A 402 -1.43 -13.91 9.16
N VAL A 403 -0.47 -14.57 9.81
CA VAL A 403 0.72 -13.96 10.44
C VAL A 403 2.04 -14.46 9.87
N GLU A 404 1.98 -15.34 8.88
CA GLU A 404 3.15 -15.89 8.18
C GLU A 404 2.95 -15.68 6.68
N PHE A 405 3.90 -15.01 6.02
CA PHE A 405 3.88 -14.70 4.59
C PHE A 405 5.23 -15.06 3.95
N MET A 406 5.25 -15.18 2.62
CA MET A 406 6.48 -15.48 1.88
C MET A 406 7.33 -14.23 1.67
N VAL A 407 8.54 -14.44 1.14
CA VAL A 407 9.50 -13.38 0.83
C VAL A 407 9.92 -13.47 -0.63
N ARG A 408 9.92 -12.33 -1.30
CA ARG A 408 10.64 -12.10 -2.55
C ARG A 408 11.68 -11.02 -2.30
N LEU A 409 12.93 -11.32 -2.61
CA LEU A 409 14.05 -10.46 -2.26
C LEU A 409 14.30 -9.42 -3.35
N VAL A 410 14.78 -8.26 -2.91
CA VAL A 410 15.17 -7.17 -3.80
C VAL A 410 16.59 -6.68 -3.48
N ARG A 411 17.23 -6.05 -4.46
CA ARG A 411 18.48 -5.31 -4.32
C ARG A 411 18.58 -4.20 -5.37
N GLY A 412 19.53 -3.29 -5.21
CA GLY A 412 19.69 -2.13 -6.10
C GLY A 412 18.74 -0.98 -5.77
N GLY A 413 18.32 -0.22 -6.78
CA GLY A 413 17.35 0.89 -6.63
C GLY A 413 17.89 2.20 -6.04
N ASP A 414 19.20 2.46 -6.14
CA ASP A 414 19.86 3.65 -5.57
C ASP A 414 19.56 3.92 -4.08
N VAL A 415 19.32 2.85 -3.32
CA VAL A 415 19.06 2.93 -1.87
C VAL A 415 20.35 3.18 -1.09
N THR A 416 20.26 4.06 -0.10
CA THR A 416 21.31 4.33 0.88
C THR A 416 21.00 3.62 2.19
N GLU A 417 21.94 2.83 2.71
CA GLU A 417 21.80 2.25 4.06
C GLU A 417 21.80 3.35 5.13
N THR A 418 20.81 3.31 6.00
CA THR A 418 20.62 4.20 7.15
C THR A 418 20.50 3.36 8.43
N PRO A 419 21.60 2.75 8.94
CA PRO A 419 21.50 1.70 9.96
C PRO A 419 20.79 2.10 11.27
N ASN A 420 20.68 3.40 11.55
CA ASN A 420 20.03 3.93 12.75
C ASN A 420 18.62 4.50 12.50
N GLY A 421 18.03 4.24 11.33
CA GLY A 421 16.86 4.97 10.87
C GLY A 421 17.23 6.28 10.18
N ASP A 422 16.30 6.84 9.41
CA ASP A 422 16.37 8.24 8.96
C ASP A 422 15.34 9.09 9.71
N PRO A 423 15.72 9.80 10.79
CA PRO A 423 14.78 10.65 11.50
C PRO A 423 14.37 11.90 10.70
N ALA A 424 15.08 12.23 9.61
CA ALA A 424 14.74 13.39 8.78
C ALA A 424 13.48 13.16 7.94
N THR A 425 13.06 11.91 7.77
CA THR A 425 11.81 11.56 7.07
C THR A 425 10.57 11.67 7.97
N ILE A 426 10.75 11.87 9.28
CA ILE A 426 9.65 11.98 10.26
C ILE A 426 9.27 13.45 10.44
N ASP A 427 8.16 13.86 9.85
CA ASP A 427 7.61 15.20 10.04
C ASP A 427 6.72 15.29 11.30
N ASN A 428 7.33 15.41 12.47
CA ASN A 428 6.59 15.51 13.75
C ASN A 428 5.62 16.71 13.84
N ASP A 429 5.68 17.67 12.91
CA ASP A 429 4.81 18.84 12.89
C ASP A 429 3.57 18.63 12.00
N ARG A 430 3.49 17.52 11.26
CA ARG A 430 2.34 17.15 10.42
C ARG A 430 1.15 16.72 11.26
N VAL A 431 0.40 17.71 11.74
CA VAL A 431 -0.88 17.52 12.42
C VAL A 431 -1.99 17.73 11.41
N VAL A 432 -2.75 16.68 11.11
CA VAL A 432 -3.98 16.83 10.32
C VAL A 432 -5.05 17.45 11.23
N VAL A 433 -5.21 18.77 11.11
CA VAL A 433 -6.25 19.52 11.82
C VAL A 433 -7.42 19.72 10.86
N PHE A 434 -8.51 19.00 11.06
CA PHE A 434 -9.77 19.26 10.36
C PHE A 434 -10.45 20.51 10.95
N GLU A 435 -11.11 21.32 10.11
CA GLU A 435 -11.93 22.42 10.62
C GLU A 435 -12.99 21.86 11.58
N ASP A 436 -13.10 22.47 12.76
CA ASP A 436 -13.84 22.05 13.98
C ASP A 436 -13.07 21.23 15.04
N GLY A 437 -11.80 20.90 14.83
CA GLY A 437 -10.95 20.28 15.87
C GLY A 437 -11.35 18.85 16.24
N ASP A 438 -12.11 18.19 15.35
CA ASP A 438 -12.41 16.77 15.37
C ASP A 438 -11.28 16.05 14.60
N THR A 439 -10.64 15.03 15.18
CA THR A 439 -9.50 14.33 14.58
C THR A 439 -9.92 13.33 13.49
N GLY A 440 -11.19 13.36 13.07
CA GLY A 440 -11.72 12.44 12.06
C GLY A 440 -11.84 10.99 12.55
N MET A 441 -11.65 10.74 13.85
CA MET A 441 -11.65 9.41 14.44
C MET A 441 -12.82 9.21 15.42
N GLY A 442 -14.02 9.50 14.94
CA GLY A 442 -15.25 9.16 15.64
C GLY A 442 -15.66 7.69 15.46
N ASN A 443 -15.31 6.84 16.42
CA ASN A 443 -16.06 5.62 16.77
C ASN A 443 -16.05 4.44 15.75
N ARG A 444 -14.92 3.74 15.61
CA ARG A 444 -14.88 2.39 14.98
C ARG A 444 -15.32 1.30 15.96
N GLY A 445 -16.62 1.23 16.17
CA GLY A 445 -17.28 0.17 16.94
C GLY A 445 -18.58 -0.25 16.28
N GLY A 446 -18.50 -1.09 15.25
CA GLY A 446 -19.66 -1.73 14.64
C GLY A 446 -19.37 -2.28 13.25
N SER A 447 -19.67 -3.57 13.04
CA SER A 447 -19.80 -4.16 11.70
C SER A 447 -20.70 -3.27 10.82
N PRO A 448 -20.41 -3.06 9.54
CA PRO A 448 -21.16 -2.12 8.72
C PRO A 448 -22.56 -2.69 8.43
N GLY A 449 -23.55 -2.22 9.18
CA GLY A 449 -24.92 -2.14 8.69
C GLY A 449 -25.06 -0.84 7.92
N GLY A 450 -24.62 -0.80 6.66
CA GLY A 450 -24.91 0.32 5.77
C GLY A 450 -26.42 0.39 5.53
N GLU A 451 -27.05 1.52 5.84
CA GLU A 451 -28.43 1.76 5.44
C GLU A 451 -28.56 1.72 3.92
N GLN A 452 -29.53 0.92 3.48
CA GLN A 452 -29.96 0.68 2.12
C GLN A 452 -30.13 1.99 1.33
N GLY A 453 -29.17 2.30 0.47
CA GLY A 453 -29.48 2.94 -0.80
C GLY A 453 -30.32 1.96 -1.60
N SER A 454 -31.63 2.20 -1.66
CA SER A 454 -32.58 1.54 -2.55
C SER A 454 -31.92 1.25 -3.91
N SER A 455 -31.67 -0.02 -4.19
CA SER A 455 -31.37 -0.50 -5.52
C SER A 455 -32.54 -0.13 -6.43
N ASP A 456 -32.29 0.82 -7.32
CA ASP A 456 -33.03 0.86 -8.58
C ASP A 456 -32.21 0.06 -9.59
N SER A 457 -32.93 -0.81 -10.30
CA SER A 457 -32.50 -1.86 -11.25
C SER A 457 -31.47 -2.90 -10.76
N GLY A 458 -31.96 -4.10 -10.47
CA GLY A 458 -31.15 -5.32 -10.43
C GLY A 458 -30.73 -5.75 -11.83
N GLU A 459 -29.77 -5.04 -12.41
CA GLU A 459 -28.94 -5.57 -13.49
C GLU A 459 -27.72 -6.23 -12.82
N GLU A 460 -27.55 -7.54 -13.01
CA GLU A 460 -26.27 -8.20 -12.77
C GLU A 460 -25.28 -7.57 -13.76
N HIS A 461 -24.32 -6.81 -13.24
CA HIS A 461 -23.21 -6.26 -14.03
C HIS A 461 -22.11 -7.32 -14.02
N GLU A 462 -21.92 -7.97 -15.16
CA GLU A 462 -20.86 -8.97 -15.43
C GLU A 462 -19.55 -8.24 -15.80
N MET A 463 -18.39 -8.88 -15.64
CA MET A 463 -17.12 -8.25 -16.03
C MET A 463 -17.05 -7.98 -17.55
N PRO A 464 -16.22 -7.01 -18.00
CA PRO A 464 -16.02 -6.75 -19.43
C PRO A 464 -15.57 -7.98 -20.23
N ASP A 465 -16.34 -8.37 -21.25
CA ASP A 465 -15.89 -9.32 -22.27
C ASP A 465 -14.97 -8.60 -23.26
N LEU A 466 -13.65 -8.76 -23.07
CA LEU A 466 -12.64 -8.14 -23.92
C LEU A 466 -12.80 -8.51 -25.41
N THR A 467 -13.37 -9.68 -25.72
CA THR A 467 -13.66 -10.08 -27.10
C THR A 467 -14.76 -9.22 -27.71
N ALA A 468 -15.83 -9.00 -26.96
CA ALA A 468 -16.94 -8.16 -27.38
C ALA A 468 -16.53 -6.67 -27.40
N ALA A 469 -15.76 -6.20 -26.42
CA ALA A 469 -15.21 -4.85 -26.40
C ALA A 469 -14.32 -4.59 -27.63
N ALA A 470 -13.42 -5.51 -27.96
CA ALA A 470 -12.59 -5.41 -29.17
C ALA A 470 -13.45 -5.38 -30.44
N THR A 471 -14.51 -6.19 -30.49
CA THR A 471 -15.46 -6.22 -31.61
C THR A 471 -16.17 -4.87 -31.79
N GLU A 472 -16.58 -4.23 -30.69
CA GLU A 472 -17.20 -2.91 -30.70
C GLU A 472 -16.24 -1.82 -31.19
N LEU A 473 -14.98 -1.89 -30.75
CA LEU A 473 -13.90 -0.99 -31.17
C LEU A 473 -13.43 -1.24 -32.62
N GLY A 474 -13.87 -2.34 -33.24
CA GLY A 474 -13.47 -2.71 -34.60
C GLY A 474 -12.01 -3.19 -34.70
N ILE A 475 -11.46 -3.68 -33.59
CA ILE A 475 -10.13 -4.28 -33.47
C ILE A 475 -10.25 -5.76 -33.09
N THR A 476 -9.14 -6.48 -33.08
CA THR A 476 -9.09 -7.85 -32.55
C THR A 476 -8.89 -7.84 -31.03
N GLU A 477 -9.34 -8.89 -30.34
CA GLU A 477 -9.05 -9.11 -28.91
C GLU A 477 -7.53 -9.10 -28.66
N GLU A 478 -6.74 -9.71 -29.56
CA GLU A 478 -5.28 -9.69 -29.49
C GLU A 478 -4.70 -8.26 -29.56
N GLU A 479 -5.27 -7.38 -30.40
CA GLU A 479 -4.86 -5.97 -30.48
C GLU A 479 -5.26 -5.18 -29.23
N LEU A 480 -6.46 -5.43 -28.68
CA LEU A 480 -6.90 -4.80 -27.43
C LEU A 480 -6.01 -5.23 -26.25
N LYS A 481 -5.77 -6.55 -26.11
CA LYS A 481 -4.88 -7.12 -25.09
C LYS A 481 -3.45 -6.59 -25.24
N ALA A 482 -2.90 -6.59 -26.45
CA ALA A 482 -1.56 -6.03 -26.69
C ALA A 482 -1.46 -4.54 -26.35
N ALA A 483 -2.52 -3.75 -26.58
CA ALA A 483 -2.55 -2.35 -26.19
C ALA A 483 -2.70 -2.17 -24.68
N MET A 484 -3.42 -3.06 -24.01
CA MET A 484 -3.52 -3.16 -22.55
C MET A 484 -2.22 -3.66 -21.90
N GLY A 485 -1.21 -4.06 -22.68
CA GLY A 485 0.07 -4.55 -22.20
C GLY A 485 0.23 -6.04 -22.42
N GLU A 486 1.48 -6.50 -22.59
CA GLU A 486 1.77 -7.94 -22.59
C GLU A 486 1.46 -8.50 -21.20
N PRO A 487 0.84 -9.68 -21.08
CA PRO A 487 0.65 -10.34 -19.78
C PRO A 487 1.97 -10.39 -19.02
N GLY A 488 1.98 -9.81 -17.81
CA GLY A 488 3.20 -9.70 -16.99
C GLY A 488 3.99 -8.39 -17.12
N GLN A 489 3.67 -7.53 -18.07
CA GLN A 489 4.06 -6.13 -17.98
C GLN A 489 2.95 -5.36 -17.29
N SER A 490 3.32 -4.48 -16.38
CA SER A 490 2.35 -3.57 -15.78
C SER A 490 1.62 -2.77 -16.85
N SER A 491 0.29 -2.87 -16.83
CA SER A 491 -0.53 -2.28 -17.87
C SER A 491 -0.36 -0.77 -17.98
N PRO A 492 -0.30 -0.26 -19.22
CA PRO A 492 -0.57 1.15 -19.48
C PRO A 492 -1.97 1.51 -18.97
N ASP A 493 -2.16 2.75 -18.52
CA ASP A 493 -3.51 3.26 -18.25
C ASP A 493 -4.38 3.22 -19.51
N PHE A 494 -5.71 3.25 -19.34
CA PHE A 494 -6.62 3.26 -20.48
C PHE A 494 -6.42 4.46 -21.39
N ALA A 495 -5.93 5.59 -20.89
CA ALA A 495 -5.46 6.69 -21.73
C ALA A 495 -4.37 6.23 -22.72
N THR A 496 -3.36 5.50 -22.24
CA THR A 496 -2.26 4.98 -23.06
C THR A 496 -2.72 3.84 -23.96
N VAL A 497 -3.61 2.96 -23.47
CA VAL A 497 -4.25 1.93 -24.30
C VAL A 497 -5.01 2.59 -25.46
N ALA A 498 -5.82 3.61 -25.16
CA ALA A 498 -6.60 4.36 -26.14
C ALA A 498 -5.72 5.08 -27.16
N VAL A 499 -4.66 5.75 -26.70
CA VAL A 499 -3.65 6.38 -27.58
C VAL A 499 -2.98 5.33 -28.48
N THR A 500 -2.66 4.16 -27.95
CA THR A 500 -2.05 3.04 -28.70
C THR A 500 -2.98 2.49 -29.77
N LEU A 501 -4.26 2.37 -29.45
CA LEU A 501 -5.32 1.91 -30.36
C LEU A 501 -5.81 3.01 -31.32
N GLY A 502 -5.43 4.27 -31.09
CA GLY A 502 -5.87 5.41 -31.89
C GLY A 502 -7.35 5.78 -31.69
N ILE A 503 -7.88 5.50 -30.49
CA ILE A 503 -9.24 5.79 -30.04
C ILE A 503 -9.21 6.76 -28.84
N THR A 504 -10.36 7.23 -28.38
CA THR A 504 -10.44 7.96 -27.09
C THR A 504 -10.56 6.99 -25.91
N GLU A 505 -10.16 7.41 -24.72
CA GLU A 505 -10.34 6.60 -23.50
C GLU A 505 -11.83 6.40 -23.20
N ALA A 506 -12.69 7.39 -23.49
CA ALA A 506 -14.15 7.21 -23.51
C ALA A 506 -14.64 6.09 -24.47
N GLU A 507 -14.10 5.99 -25.69
CA GLU A 507 -14.48 4.91 -26.63
C GLU A 507 -14.06 3.54 -26.10
N LEU A 508 -12.84 3.45 -25.52
CA LEU A 508 -12.32 2.23 -24.90
C LEU A 508 -13.18 1.79 -23.70
N THR A 509 -13.47 2.72 -22.79
CA THR A 509 -14.26 2.45 -21.58
C THR A 509 -15.72 2.14 -21.90
N ASP A 510 -16.33 2.82 -22.87
CA ASP A 510 -17.68 2.50 -23.35
C ASP A 510 -17.75 1.08 -23.92
N ALA A 511 -16.76 0.67 -24.71
CA ALA A 511 -16.71 -0.68 -25.29
C ALA A 511 -16.51 -1.77 -24.23
N LEU A 512 -15.64 -1.53 -23.24
CA LEU A 512 -15.44 -2.44 -22.11
C LEU A 512 -16.74 -2.60 -21.31
N GLU A 513 -17.47 -1.54 -21.03
CA GLU A 513 -18.73 -1.62 -20.28
C GLU A 513 -19.92 -2.18 -21.09
N ASN A 514 -19.98 -1.92 -22.39
CA ASN A 514 -21.05 -2.46 -23.23
C ASN A 514 -20.88 -3.96 -23.45
N SER A 515 -19.64 -4.42 -23.50
CA SER A 515 -19.32 -5.85 -23.61
C SER A 515 -19.88 -6.68 -22.45
N ALA A 516 -19.87 -6.13 -21.23
CA ALA A 516 -20.48 -6.70 -20.03
C ALA A 516 -22.02 -6.88 -20.11
N LYS A 517 -22.69 -6.35 -21.15
CA LYS A 517 -24.16 -6.38 -21.30
C LYS A 517 -24.66 -7.28 -22.43
N GLU A 518 -23.78 -7.81 -23.29
CA GLU A 518 -24.21 -8.55 -24.50
C GLU A 518 -24.56 -10.03 -24.26
N GLU A 519 -24.20 -10.64 -23.12
CA GLU A 519 -24.54 -12.06 -22.83
C GLU A 519 -26.04 -12.31 -22.56
N GLN A 520 -26.86 -11.26 -22.42
CA GLN A 520 -28.32 -11.36 -22.20
C GLN A 520 -29.19 -11.34 -23.48
N ARG A 521 -28.63 -11.46 -24.70
CA ARG A 521 -29.41 -11.42 -25.96
C ARG A 521 -29.59 -12.72 -26.75
#